data_AF-A0A0E0I1X6-F1
#
_entry.id   AF-A0A0E0I1X6-F1
#
_cell.length_a   1.000
_cell.length_b   1.000
_cell.length_c   1.000
_cell.angle_alpha   90.00
_cell.angle_beta   90.00
_cell.angle_gamma   90.00
#
_symmetry.space_group_name_H-M   'P 1'
#
loop_
_entity.id
_entity.type
_entity.pdbx_description
1 polymer ?
#
loop_
_entity_poly.entity_id
_entity_poly.type
_entity_poly.pdbx_seq_one_letter_code
_entity_poly.pdbx_strand_id
1 'polypeptide(L)'
;MAVGDDAAPAATKISISGAALAALLQRCGMADGDCDGLLSGRTSTTPVPPPSLSDYDDHTPAQSAPAISLSISGHSSLSRPSSLSDPLGRFHPSASAAAAGPASIGFFSSRRRTALRPSMRELSLAHSLSKSLALAHPLLFLLVSPSSPNLSTHSYDHRAFLLIGSRLVPTSLHVVNVGPVFRDQYHSFAPDSPMPWLPLAQHSSSSSAAAGGAHTIREQNAVDAVVDGFGLGKLQGILGSAAGQAAEMDGMYAGMLRRLEKLAREVEKSNLLVLKQEIRKVLHETTGVQYISFA
;
A
#
# COMPACT_ATOMS: atom_id res chain seq x y z
N MET A 1 12.18 -20.90 -33.51
CA MET A 1 12.99 -20.63 -32.30
C MET A 1 12.02 -20.28 -31.20
N ALA A 2 11.70 -21.24 -30.33
CA ALA A 2 10.74 -21.08 -29.25
C ALA A 2 11.42 -20.34 -28.08
N VAL A 3 10.91 -19.15 -27.73
CA VAL A 3 11.26 -18.47 -26.47
C VAL A 3 10.17 -18.85 -25.49
N GLY A 4 10.44 -19.92 -24.73
CA GLY A 4 9.70 -20.23 -23.52
C GLY A 4 10.27 -19.39 -22.40
N ASP A 5 9.48 -18.44 -21.93
CA ASP A 5 9.65 -17.82 -20.61
C ASP A 5 8.25 -17.51 -20.05
N ASP A 6 7.40 -18.54 -20.03
CA ASP A 6 6.17 -18.55 -19.24
C ASP A 6 6.57 -18.89 -17.78
N ALA A 7 7.29 -17.96 -17.15
CA ALA A 7 7.37 -17.96 -15.70
C ALA A 7 5.94 -17.65 -15.20
N ALA A 8 5.27 -18.65 -14.63
CA ALA A 8 3.97 -18.49 -14.00
C ALA A 8 3.98 -17.23 -13.13
N PRO A 9 3.06 -16.27 -13.33
CA PRO A 9 3.13 -15.00 -12.66
C PRO A 9 3.04 -15.25 -11.15
N ALA A 10 4.07 -14.83 -10.42
CA ALA A 10 4.04 -14.68 -8.98
C ALA A 10 2.71 -14.02 -8.60
N ALA A 11 1.94 -14.66 -7.71
CA ALA A 11 0.65 -14.13 -7.28
C ALA A 11 0.86 -12.71 -6.75
N THR A 12 0.32 -11.71 -7.47
CA THR A 12 0.56 -10.30 -7.15
C THR A 12 -0.69 -9.69 -6.54
N LYS A 13 -0.62 -9.33 -5.26
CA LYS A 13 -1.69 -8.62 -4.55
C LYS A 13 -1.46 -7.12 -4.67
N ILE A 14 -2.43 -6.37 -5.18
CA ILE A 14 -2.37 -4.91 -5.26
C ILE A 14 -3.36 -4.33 -4.27
N SER A 15 -2.90 -3.46 -3.39
CA SER A 15 -3.72 -2.80 -2.38
C SER A 15 -3.56 -1.29 -2.39
N ILE A 16 -4.64 -0.58 -2.08
CA ILE A 16 -4.67 0.87 -1.88
C ILE A 16 -5.55 1.19 -0.67
N SER A 17 -5.17 2.19 0.13
CA SER A 17 -6.05 2.66 1.20
C SER A 17 -7.20 3.49 0.62
N GLY A 18 -8.37 3.45 1.27
CA GLY A 18 -9.50 4.30 0.86
C GLY A 18 -9.14 5.78 0.79
N ALA A 19 -8.32 6.28 1.73
CA ALA A 19 -7.87 7.67 1.73
C ALA A 19 -6.96 8.02 0.54
N ALA A 20 -6.02 7.13 0.18
CA ALA A 20 -5.14 7.34 -0.98
C ALA A 20 -5.93 7.30 -2.30
N LEU A 21 -6.88 6.37 -2.43
CA LEU A 21 -7.76 6.30 -3.59
C LEU A 21 -8.63 7.55 -3.70
N ALA A 22 -9.26 7.99 -2.62
CA ALA A 22 -10.08 9.19 -2.59
C ALA A 22 -9.28 10.44 -3.00
N ALA A 23 -8.08 10.62 -2.46
CA ALA A 23 -7.20 11.74 -2.82
C ALA A 23 -6.78 11.71 -4.30
N LEU A 24 -6.58 10.51 -4.87
CA LEU A 24 -6.28 10.34 -6.29
C LEU A 24 -7.49 10.67 -7.16
N LEU A 25 -8.67 10.15 -6.85
CA LEU A 25 -9.90 10.42 -7.58
C LEU A 25 -10.30 11.90 -7.51
N GLN A 26 -10.16 12.52 -6.34
CA GLN A 26 -10.39 13.96 -6.17
C GLN A 26 -9.45 14.78 -7.05
N ARG A 27 -8.16 14.44 -7.11
CA ARG A 27 -7.20 15.11 -8.01
C ARG A 27 -7.59 14.94 -9.48
N CYS A 28 -8.05 13.75 -9.87
CA CYS A 28 -8.51 13.48 -11.24
C CYS A 28 -9.79 14.28 -11.58
N GLY A 29 -10.70 14.46 -10.62
CA GLY A 29 -11.93 15.23 -10.79
C GLY A 29 -11.70 16.74 -10.85
N MET A 30 -10.72 17.25 -10.08
CA MET A 30 -10.38 18.68 -10.02
C MET A 30 -9.49 19.16 -11.18
N ALA A 31 -8.81 18.25 -11.90
CA ALA A 31 -7.99 18.64 -13.04
C ALA A 31 -8.87 19.13 -14.20
N ASP A 32 -8.53 20.24 -14.85
CA ASP A 32 -9.33 20.82 -15.95
C ASP A 32 -9.44 19.92 -17.20
N GLY A 33 -8.57 18.91 -17.32
CA GLY A 33 -8.55 17.96 -18.42
C GLY A 33 -7.98 16.61 -18.00
N ASP A 34 -7.35 15.93 -18.96
CA ASP A 34 -6.60 14.71 -18.69
C ASP A 34 -5.39 15.02 -17.81
N CYS A 35 -5.03 14.08 -16.93
CA CYS A 35 -3.87 14.24 -16.08
C CYS A 35 -3.16 12.91 -15.84
N ASP A 36 -1.86 12.98 -15.57
CA ASP A 36 -1.04 11.83 -15.23
C ASP A 36 -0.16 12.12 -14.01
N GLY A 37 0.38 11.07 -13.42
CA GLY A 37 1.25 11.20 -12.25
C GLY A 37 1.85 9.89 -11.76
N LEU A 38 2.84 9.99 -10.89
CA LEU A 38 3.52 8.84 -10.30
C LEU A 38 2.76 8.32 -9.09
N LEU A 39 2.77 6.99 -8.93
CA LEU A 39 2.27 6.29 -7.75
C LEU A 39 3.46 5.96 -6.84
N SER A 40 3.30 6.30 -5.57
CA SER A 40 4.26 6.00 -4.51
C SER A 40 3.70 4.93 -3.58
N GLY A 41 4.53 3.99 -3.17
CA GLY A 41 4.08 2.87 -2.38
C GLY A 41 5.22 1.99 -1.88
N ARG A 42 4.85 0.80 -1.42
CA ARG A 42 5.80 -0.21 -0.97
C ARG A 42 5.53 -1.53 -1.66
N THR A 43 6.61 -2.29 -1.79
CA THR A 43 6.59 -3.64 -2.32
C THR A 43 7.10 -4.56 -1.23
N SER A 44 6.35 -5.61 -0.90
CA SER A 44 6.82 -6.70 -0.05
C SER A 44 6.76 -8.01 -0.83
N THR A 45 7.70 -8.89 -0.56
CA THR A 45 7.71 -10.26 -1.08
C THR A 45 7.42 -11.17 0.10
N THR A 46 6.32 -11.91 0.04
CA THR A 46 6.05 -12.92 1.06
C THR A 46 6.75 -14.21 0.65
N PRO A 47 7.53 -14.83 1.56
CA PRO A 47 8.14 -16.11 1.29
C PRO A 47 7.05 -17.16 1.03
N VAL A 48 7.40 -18.17 0.24
CA VAL A 48 6.51 -19.27 -0.17
C VAL A 48 5.82 -19.84 1.08
N PRO A 49 4.48 -19.88 1.14
CA PRO A 49 3.78 -20.48 2.26
C PRO A 49 4.21 -21.94 2.41
N PRO A 50 4.37 -22.47 3.64
CA PRO A 50 4.67 -23.88 3.84
C PRO A 50 3.56 -24.72 3.17
N PRO A 51 3.90 -25.90 2.61
CA PRO A 51 2.92 -26.74 1.95
C PRO A 51 1.76 -27.00 2.91
N SER A 52 0.55 -26.62 2.50
CA SER A 52 -0.66 -26.96 3.25
C SER A 52 -0.79 -28.47 3.28
N LEU A 53 -0.81 -29.07 4.47
CA LEU A 53 -1.20 -30.46 4.65
C LEU A 53 -2.71 -30.55 4.36
N SER A 54 -3.07 -30.73 3.09
CA SER A 54 -4.43 -31.07 2.69
C SER A 54 -4.60 -32.58 2.78
N ASP A 55 -5.54 -33.05 3.60
CA ASP A 55 -5.93 -34.47 3.69
C ASP A 55 -6.70 -34.97 2.45
N TYR A 56 -6.82 -34.15 1.41
CA TYR A 56 -7.39 -34.53 0.13
C TYR A 56 -6.27 -34.73 -0.89
N ASP A 57 -6.20 -35.95 -1.45
CA ASP A 57 -5.40 -36.33 -2.63
C ASP A 57 -5.92 -35.63 -3.90
N ASP A 58 -6.08 -34.31 -3.87
CA ASP A 58 -6.32 -33.52 -5.07
C ASP A 58 -4.98 -32.99 -5.54
N HIS A 59 -4.52 -33.49 -6.69
CA HIS A 59 -3.31 -33.06 -7.38
C HIS A 59 -3.45 -31.62 -7.91
N THR A 60 -3.69 -30.66 -7.03
CA THR A 60 -3.50 -29.25 -7.33
C THR A 60 -2.04 -28.92 -7.02
N PRO A 61 -1.25 -28.44 -8.00
CA PRO A 61 0.15 -28.12 -7.73
C PRO A 61 0.19 -27.09 -6.61
N ALA A 62 0.82 -27.46 -5.49
CA ALA A 62 1.11 -26.56 -4.38
C ALA A 62 1.68 -25.25 -4.96
N GLN A 63 1.08 -24.12 -4.61
CA GLN A 63 1.54 -22.80 -5.06
C GLN A 63 2.93 -22.52 -4.47
N SER A 64 3.98 -23.00 -5.15
CA SER A 64 5.40 -22.83 -4.80
C SER A 64 5.98 -21.50 -5.33
N ALA A 65 5.16 -20.49 -5.58
CA ALA A 65 5.63 -19.20 -6.08
C ALA A 65 5.64 -18.14 -4.96
N PRO A 66 6.72 -17.34 -4.83
CA PRO A 66 6.71 -16.18 -3.94
C PRO A 66 5.61 -15.21 -4.37
N ALA A 67 4.84 -14.69 -3.43
CA ALA A 67 3.79 -13.72 -3.73
C ALA A 67 4.32 -12.29 -3.52
N ILE A 68 4.00 -11.41 -4.46
CA ILE A 68 4.41 -10.00 -4.41
C ILE A 68 3.20 -9.19 -3.94
N SER A 69 3.37 -8.34 -2.94
CA SER A 69 2.35 -7.39 -2.50
C SER A 69 2.78 -5.97 -2.82
N LEU A 70 1.95 -5.26 -3.58
CA LEU A 70 2.11 -3.84 -3.92
C LEU A 70 1.10 -3.05 -3.10
N SER A 71 1.57 -2.10 -2.29
CA SER A 71 0.72 -1.24 -1.47
C SER A 71 0.90 0.23 -1.85
N ILE A 72 -0.16 0.83 -2.42
CA ILE A 72 -0.18 2.23 -2.85
C ILE A 72 -0.41 3.12 -1.63
N SER A 73 0.53 4.03 -1.37
CA SER A 73 0.50 4.95 -0.24
C SER A 73 0.16 6.39 -0.64
N GLY A 74 0.43 6.79 -1.88
CA GLY A 74 0.12 8.13 -2.36
C GLY A 74 0.48 8.36 -3.83
N HIS A 75 0.34 9.60 -4.27
CA HIS A 75 0.55 10.00 -5.67
C HIS A 75 1.11 11.42 -5.80
N SER A 76 1.93 11.62 -6.83
CA SER A 76 2.44 12.92 -7.24
C SER A 76 1.98 13.24 -8.66
N SER A 77 1.41 14.43 -8.88
CA SER A 77 0.95 14.85 -10.20
C SER A 77 0.99 16.37 -10.30
N LEU A 78 1.30 16.84 -11.51
CA LEU A 78 1.27 18.26 -11.87
C LEU A 78 -0.11 18.72 -12.37
N SER A 79 -1.13 17.84 -12.31
CA SER A 79 -2.49 18.10 -12.81
C SER A 79 -2.53 18.59 -14.27
N ARG A 80 -1.54 18.18 -15.06
CA ARG A 80 -1.42 18.51 -16.48
C ARG A 80 -1.44 17.21 -17.29
N PRO A 81 -2.00 17.23 -18.50
CA PRO A 81 -1.86 16.09 -19.39
C PRO A 81 -0.40 15.94 -19.77
N SER A 82 0.03 14.70 -19.95
CA SER A 82 1.34 14.40 -20.54
C SER A 82 2.53 14.91 -19.73
N SER A 83 2.40 15.03 -18.42
CA SER A 83 3.47 15.54 -17.57
C SER A 83 4.60 14.54 -17.35
N LEU A 84 4.34 13.25 -17.53
CA LEU A 84 5.31 12.17 -17.29
C LEU A 84 6.10 11.74 -18.52
N SER A 85 5.61 12.04 -19.72
CA SER A 85 6.23 11.55 -20.96
C SER A 85 6.06 12.47 -22.14
N ASP A 86 6.96 12.31 -23.09
CA ASP A 86 6.85 12.93 -24.41
C ASP A 86 5.66 12.34 -25.23
N PRO A 87 5.39 12.88 -26.44
CA PRO A 87 4.34 12.36 -27.31
C PRO A 87 4.54 10.90 -27.77
N LEU A 88 5.78 10.39 -27.73
CA LEU A 88 6.12 9.00 -28.05
C LEU A 88 5.96 8.07 -26.81
N GLY A 89 5.65 8.64 -25.65
CA GLY A 89 5.53 7.95 -24.37
C GLY A 89 6.89 7.57 -23.77
N ARG A 90 7.96 8.31 -24.08
CA ARG A 90 9.23 8.17 -23.37
C ARG A 90 9.14 8.93 -22.06
N PHE A 91 9.49 8.27 -20.97
CA PHE A 91 9.48 8.86 -19.64
C PHE A 91 10.44 10.04 -19.58
N HIS A 92 9.94 11.20 -19.15
CA HIS A 92 10.74 12.39 -18.95
C HIS A 92 10.81 12.70 -17.46
N PRO A 93 12.00 12.60 -16.83
CA PRO A 93 12.15 12.93 -15.42
C PRO A 93 12.00 14.45 -15.23
N SER A 94 10.78 14.88 -14.89
CA SER A 94 10.51 16.24 -14.43
C SER A 94 11.15 16.48 -13.05
N ALA A 95 11.37 17.75 -12.67
CA ALA A 95 11.75 18.13 -11.30
C ALA A 95 10.78 17.56 -10.23
N SER A 96 9.51 17.32 -10.60
CA SER A 96 8.52 16.65 -9.74
C SER A 96 8.74 15.14 -9.61
N ALA A 97 9.30 14.49 -10.64
CA ALA A 97 9.72 13.09 -10.59
C ALA A 97 11.03 12.90 -9.82
N ALA A 98 11.91 13.90 -9.79
CA ALA A 98 13.07 13.93 -8.90
C ALA A 98 12.68 14.12 -7.42
N ALA A 99 11.56 14.80 -7.15
CA ALA A 99 10.98 14.94 -5.81
C ALA A 99 10.16 13.70 -5.38
N ALA A 100 9.69 12.88 -6.33
CA ALA A 100 9.15 11.57 -6.06
C ALA A 100 10.31 10.65 -5.65
N GLY A 101 10.54 10.52 -4.34
CA GLY A 101 11.62 9.70 -3.79
C GLY A 101 11.59 8.23 -4.28
N PRO A 102 12.55 7.39 -3.83
CA PRO A 102 12.84 6.05 -4.37
C PRO A 102 11.72 5.00 -4.21
N ALA A 103 10.51 5.39 -3.82
CA ALA A 103 9.38 4.52 -3.51
C ALA A 103 8.30 4.51 -4.62
N SER A 104 8.64 4.89 -5.85
CA SER A 104 7.65 4.84 -6.94
C SER A 104 7.41 3.40 -7.38
N ILE A 105 6.15 2.98 -7.36
CA ILE A 105 5.74 1.62 -7.74
C ILE A 105 5.05 1.57 -9.11
N GLY A 106 4.81 2.73 -9.71
CA GLY A 106 4.02 2.83 -10.94
C GLY A 106 3.57 4.25 -11.27
N PHE A 107 2.58 4.34 -12.14
CA PHE A 107 1.96 5.61 -12.56
C PHE A 107 0.45 5.49 -12.69
N PHE A 108 -0.23 6.63 -12.77
CA PHE A 108 -1.64 6.70 -13.10
C PHE A 108 -1.90 7.63 -14.28
N SER A 109 -3.02 7.39 -14.96
CA SER A 109 -3.55 8.28 -15.99
C SER A 109 -5.05 8.47 -15.77
N SER A 110 -5.51 9.71 -15.89
CA SER A 110 -6.91 10.09 -15.86
C SER A 110 -7.30 10.62 -17.23
N ARG A 111 -8.32 10.00 -17.83
CA ARG A 111 -8.85 10.41 -19.14
C ARG A 111 -10.37 10.46 -19.09
N ARG A 112 -10.95 11.62 -19.37
CA ARG A 112 -12.41 11.83 -19.20
C ARG A 112 -13.20 11.11 -20.31
N ARG A 113 -14.25 10.36 -19.92
CA ARG A 113 -15.18 9.70 -20.86
C ARG A 113 -14.48 8.76 -21.85
N THR A 114 -13.52 7.96 -21.38
CA THR A 114 -12.78 7.01 -22.23
C THR A 114 -12.98 5.57 -21.79
N ALA A 115 -12.77 4.63 -22.71
CA ALA A 115 -12.73 3.22 -22.35
C ALA A 115 -11.59 2.95 -21.36
N LEU A 116 -11.83 2.08 -20.37
CA LEU A 116 -10.84 1.60 -19.40
C LEU A 116 -9.86 0.60 -20.04
N ARG A 117 -9.21 1.01 -21.13
CA ARG A 117 -8.17 0.25 -21.84
C ARG A 117 -6.90 1.09 -21.97
N PRO A 118 -5.70 0.51 -21.80
CA PRO A 118 -4.47 1.24 -21.98
C PRO A 118 -4.31 1.74 -23.42
N SER A 119 -3.77 2.95 -23.58
CA SER A 119 -3.37 3.46 -24.89
C SER A 119 -1.97 2.98 -25.29
N MET A 120 -1.64 3.11 -26.59
CA MET A 120 -0.27 2.87 -27.09
C MET A 120 0.77 3.69 -26.32
N ARG A 121 0.41 4.93 -25.96
CA ARG A 121 1.27 5.84 -25.22
C ARG A 121 1.48 5.40 -23.77
N GLU A 122 0.42 4.94 -23.09
CA GLU A 122 0.56 4.40 -21.74
C GLU A 122 1.42 3.14 -21.72
N LEU A 123 1.32 2.30 -22.75
CA LEU A 123 2.16 1.11 -22.89
C LEU A 123 3.63 1.49 -23.11
N SER A 124 3.94 2.44 -23.98
CA SER A 124 5.32 2.89 -24.18
C SER A 124 5.88 3.60 -22.94
N LEU A 125 5.06 4.37 -22.23
CA LEU A 125 5.43 4.98 -20.95
C LEU A 125 5.74 3.92 -19.90
N ALA A 126 4.89 2.89 -19.76
CA ALA A 126 5.14 1.79 -18.84
C ALA A 126 6.51 1.12 -19.11
N HIS A 127 6.84 0.87 -20.38
CA HIS A 127 8.15 0.32 -20.77
C HIS A 127 9.32 1.26 -20.50
N SER A 128 9.15 2.55 -20.77
CA SER A 128 10.20 3.53 -20.53
C SER A 128 10.44 3.75 -19.04
N LEU A 129 9.38 3.76 -18.24
CA LEU A 129 9.41 4.03 -16.80
C LEU A 129 9.96 2.83 -16.03
N SER A 130 9.58 1.60 -16.40
CA SER A 130 10.14 0.39 -15.78
C SER A 130 11.66 0.31 -15.94
N LYS A 131 12.16 0.64 -17.14
CA LYS A 131 13.59 0.70 -17.43
C LYS A 131 14.28 1.84 -16.68
N SER A 132 13.68 3.03 -16.64
CA SER A 132 14.26 4.20 -15.99
C SER A 132 14.37 4.07 -14.47
N LEU A 133 13.42 3.38 -13.83
CA LEU A 133 13.39 3.19 -12.39
C LEU A 133 14.06 1.88 -11.93
N ALA A 134 14.47 1.01 -12.86
CA ALA A 134 15.07 -0.30 -12.58
C ALA A 134 14.31 -1.10 -11.50
N LEU A 135 12.97 -1.14 -11.61
CA LEU A 135 12.10 -1.74 -10.60
C LEU A 135 12.32 -3.25 -10.50
N ALA A 136 12.49 -3.75 -9.27
CA ALA A 136 12.59 -5.18 -8.98
C ALA A 136 11.22 -5.91 -8.95
N HIS A 137 10.14 -5.20 -9.27
CA HIS A 137 8.76 -5.68 -9.24
C HIS A 137 8.02 -5.23 -10.50
N PRO A 138 6.92 -5.90 -10.88
CA PRO A 138 6.12 -5.46 -12.02
C PRO A 138 5.63 -4.03 -11.81
N LEU A 139 5.64 -3.25 -12.88
CA LEU A 139 5.21 -1.86 -12.85
C LEU A 139 3.69 -1.80 -12.79
N LEU A 140 3.17 -0.99 -11.87
CA LEU A 140 1.74 -0.74 -11.72
C LEU A 140 1.27 0.43 -12.59
N PHE A 141 0.17 0.23 -13.30
CA PHE A 141 -0.54 1.30 -14.00
C PHE A 141 -1.98 1.37 -13.51
N LEU A 142 -2.42 2.55 -13.06
CA LEU A 142 -3.81 2.82 -12.69
C LEU A 142 -4.47 3.77 -13.70
N LEU A 143 -5.53 3.31 -14.36
CA LEU A 143 -6.33 4.12 -15.27
C LEU A 143 -7.61 4.56 -14.56
N VAL A 144 -7.92 5.86 -14.63
CA VAL A 144 -9.16 6.45 -14.10
C VAL A 144 -9.92 7.12 -15.25
N SER A 145 -11.23 6.93 -15.30
CA SER A 145 -12.11 7.59 -16.26
C SER A 145 -13.27 8.28 -15.54
N PRO A 146 -13.08 9.54 -15.11
CA PRO A 146 -14.17 10.34 -14.55
C PRO A 146 -15.22 10.63 -15.64
N SER A 147 -16.50 10.50 -15.29
CA SER A 147 -17.62 10.85 -16.17
C SER A 147 -18.80 11.42 -15.38
N SER A 148 -19.52 12.35 -16.00
CA SER A 148 -20.71 12.99 -15.41
C SER A 148 -21.68 13.42 -16.52
N PRO A 149 -22.48 12.49 -17.08
CA PRO A 149 -23.27 12.75 -18.28
C PRO A 149 -24.37 13.80 -18.06
N ASN A 150 -24.92 13.91 -16.86
CA ASN A 150 -26.03 14.80 -16.51
C ASN A 150 -25.69 15.77 -15.37
N LEU A 151 -24.41 15.85 -14.97
CA LEU A 151 -23.90 16.66 -13.85
C LEU A 151 -24.52 16.38 -12.46
N SER A 152 -25.53 15.52 -12.34
CA SER A 152 -26.11 15.10 -11.06
C SER A 152 -25.50 13.81 -10.54
N THR A 153 -25.02 12.94 -11.44
CA THR A 153 -24.33 11.71 -11.11
C THR A 153 -22.91 11.76 -11.65
N HIS A 154 -21.94 11.56 -10.76
CA HIS A 154 -20.53 11.49 -11.09
C HIS A 154 -20.03 10.05 -10.88
N SER A 155 -19.45 9.47 -11.91
CA SER A 155 -18.87 8.13 -11.88
C SER A 155 -17.35 8.22 -12.05
N TYR A 156 -16.63 7.49 -11.21
CA TYR A 156 -15.17 7.43 -11.20
C TYR A 156 -14.71 6.00 -11.42
N ASP A 157 -14.83 5.56 -12.67
CA ASP A 157 -14.42 4.21 -13.04
C ASP A 157 -12.90 4.12 -13.05
N HIS A 158 -12.37 3.04 -12.49
CA HIS A 158 -10.92 2.83 -12.41
C HIS A 158 -10.55 1.38 -12.69
N ARG A 159 -9.35 1.16 -13.23
CA ARG A 159 -8.82 -0.17 -13.52
C ARG A 159 -7.31 -0.20 -13.35
N ALA A 160 -6.81 -1.22 -12.66
CA ALA A 160 -5.38 -1.45 -12.48
C ALA A 160 -4.85 -2.43 -13.54
N PHE A 161 -3.60 -2.23 -13.93
CA PHE A 161 -2.87 -3.06 -14.86
C PHE A 161 -1.44 -3.28 -14.34
N LEU A 162 -0.90 -4.47 -14.56
CA LEU A 162 0.51 -4.77 -14.32
C LEU A 162 1.25 -4.91 -15.64
N LEU A 163 2.45 -4.36 -15.70
CA LEU A 163 3.37 -4.62 -16.79
C LEU A 163 4.03 -5.99 -16.59
N ILE A 164 3.61 -6.98 -17.38
CA ILE A 164 4.16 -8.33 -17.38
C ILE A 164 4.78 -8.56 -18.76
N GLY A 165 6.10 -8.76 -18.81
CA GLY A 165 6.85 -8.80 -20.05
C GLY A 165 6.63 -7.53 -20.88
N SER A 166 6.01 -7.67 -22.06
CA SER A 166 5.73 -6.57 -22.98
C SER A 166 4.29 -6.02 -22.89
N ARG A 167 3.45 -6.52 -21.99
CA ARG A 167 1.99 -6.30 -22.01
C ARG A 167 1.47 -5.74 -20.69
N LEU A 168 0.42 -4.92 -20.78
CA LEU A 168 -0.34 -4.46 -19.63
C LEU A 168 -1.53 -5.40 -19.39
N VAL A 169 -1.47 -6.17 -18.30
CA VAL A 169 -2.48 -7.16 -17.94
C VAL A 169 -3.42 -6.59 -16.88
N PRO A 170 -4.75 -6.55 -17.09
CA PRO A 170 -5.71 -6.10 -16.09
C PRO A 170 -5.56 -6.91 -14.80
N THR A 171 -5.53 -6.24 -13.65
CA THR A 171 -5.38 -6.90 -12.35
C THR A 171 -6.35 -6.30 -11.33
N SER A 172 -6.77 -7.11 -10.37
CA SER A 172 -7.63 -6.69 -9.27
C SER A 172 -6.92 -5.70 -8.35
N LEU A 173 -7.62 -4.63 -7.97
CA LEU A 173 -7.17 -3.63 -7.01
C LEU A 173 -8.00 -3.77 -5.73
N HIS A 174 -7.34 -4.06 -4.61
CA HIS A 174 -8.00 -4.24 -3.33
C HIS A 174 -7.99 -2.94 -2.51
N VAL A 175 -9.17 -2.40 -2.21
CA VAL A 175 -9.31 -1.19 -1.38
C VAL A 175 -9.39 -1.59 0.08
N VAL A 176 -8.36 -1.27 0.86
CA VAL A 176 -8.29 -1.59 2.29
C VAL A 176 -9.25 -0.70 3.07
N ASN A 177 -10.13 -1.32 3.86
CA ASN A 177 -11.08 -0.64 4.75
C ASN A 177 -11.25 -1.37 6.09
N VAL A 178 -11.95 -0.73 7.03
CA VAL A 178 -12.17 -1.21 8.42
C VAL A 178 -13.42 -2.11 8.53
N GLY A 179 -14.08 -2.41 7.40
CA GLY A 179 -15.33 -3.17 7.39
C GLY A 179 -15.15 -4.61 7.89
N PRO A 180 -16.25 -5.27 8.30
CA PRO A 180 -16.21 -6.61 8.90
C PRO A 180 -15.58 -7.68 8.01
N VAL A 181 -15.68 -7.56 6.68
CA VAL A 181 -15.05 -8.46 5.70
C VAL A 181 -13.50 -8.41 5.75
N PHE A 182 -12.93 -7.37 6.35
CA PHE A 182 -11.49 -7.18 6.49
C PHE A 182 -10.98 -7.64 7.86
N ARG A 183 -11.85 -8.06 8.79
CA ARG A 183 -11.44 -8.64 10.09
C ARG A 183 -10.49 -9.83 9.93
N ASP A 184 -10.70 -10.65 8.90
CA ASP A 184 -9.84 -11.79 8.59
C ASP A 184 -8.40 -11.38 8.23
N GLN A 185 -8.21 -10.17 7.69
CA GLN A 185 -6.88 -9.60 7.46
C GLN A 185 -6.21 -9.12 8.75
N TYR A 186 -6.96 -8.97 9.84
CA TYR A 186 -6.47 -8.64 11.19
C TYR A 186 -6.35 -9.88 12.10
N HIS A 187 -6.94 -11.02 11.74
CA HIS A 187 -6.81 -12.29 12.48
C HIS A 187 -5.45 -12.96 12.29
N SER A 188 -4.73 -12.60 11.22
CA SER A 188 -3.31 -12.88 11.05
C SER A 188 -2.50 -11.66 11.54
N PHE A 189 -2.00 -11.70 12.77
CA PHE A 189 -1.00 -10.74 13.28
C PHE A 189 0.39 -10.97 12.65
N ALA A 190 0.46 -11.31 11.36
CA ALA A 190 1.68 -11.22 10.60
C ALA A 190 1.80 -9.78 10.09
N PRO A 191 2.68 -8.94 10.67
CA PRO A 191 2.86 -7.60 10.15
C PRO A 191 3.36 -7.68 8.70
N ASP A 192 2.65 -7.03 7.77
CA ASP A 192 3.14 -6.75 6.41
C ASP A 192 4.36 -5.79 6.41
N SER A 193 4.69 -5.25 7.59
CA SER A 193 5.91 -4.50 7.86
C SER A 193 7.09 -5.46 8.02
N PRO A 194 8.23 -5.25 7.32
CA PRO A 194 9.45 -5.94 7.68
C PRO A 194 9.72 -5.69 9.16
N MET A 195 9.90 -6.77 9.91
CA MET A 195 10.15 -6.71 11.35
C MET A 195 11.43 -5.90 11.55
N PRO A 196 11.40 -4.81 12.35
CA PRO A 196 12.64 -4.09 12.65
C PRO A 196 13.60 -5.09 13.30
N TRP A 197 14.86 -5.09 12.87
CA TRP A 197 15.87 -5.99 13.41
C TRP A 197 16.03 -5.73 14.91
N LEU A 198 15.41 -6.59 15.72
CA LEU A 198 15.62 -6.62 17.16
C LEU A 198 16.72 -7.63 17.45
N PRO A 199 17.82 -7.25 18.13
CA PRO A 199 18.77 -8.21 18.66
C PRO A 199 18.05 -9.13 19.65
N LEU A 200 17.75 -10.36 19.23
CA LEU A 200 17.10 -11.33 20.11
C LEU A 200 18.12 -11.79 21.16
N ALA A 201 17.90 -11.43 22.42
CA ALA A 201 18.65 -11.99 23.53
C ALA A 201 18.33 -13.49 23.63
N GLN A 202 19.32 -14.33 23.30
CA GLN A 202 19.27 -15.77 23.53
C GLN A 202 19.19 -16.03 25.03
N HIS A 203 17.98 -16.21 25.56
CA HIS A 203 17.80 -16.89 26.83
C HIS A 203 17.79 -18.40 26.56
N SER A 204 18.96 -18.98 26.77
CA SER A 204 19.19 -20.41 26.85
C SER A 204 18.42 -21.01 28.02
N SER A 205 17.24 -21.59 27.77
CA SER A 205 16.65 -22.57 28.67
C SER A 205 17.06 -23.97 28.20
N SER A 206 18.19 -24.42 28.73
CA SER A 206 18.55 -25.83 28.72
C SER A 206 17.74 -26.56 29.78
N SER A 207 17.00 -27.60 29.40
CA SER A 207 16.88 -28.82 30.20
C SER A 207 16.22 -29.92 29.38
N SER A 208 16.97 -30.98 29.11
CA SER A 208 16.48 -32.22 28.52
C SER A 208 16.26 -33.28 29.60
N ALA A 209 15.21 -34.08 29.39
CA ALA A 209 15.06 -35.51 29.70
C ALA A 209 15.02 -35.99 31.17
N ALA A 210 13.93 -36.70 31.52
CA ALA A 210 13.97 -38.11 31.94
C ALA A 210 12.55 -38.70 32.08
N ALA A 211 12.37 -39.93 31.60
CA ALA A 211 11.16 -40.75 31.71
C ALA A 211 11.25 -41.73 32.90
N GLY A 212 10.11 -42.18 33.44
CA GLY A 212 10.00 -43.34 34.35
C GLY A 212 8.78 -43.29 35.27
N GLY A 213 7.80 -44.18 35.05
CA GLY A 213 6.48 -44.16 35.68
C GLY A 213 6.33 -44.87 37.04
N ALA A 214 5.27 -44.49 37.76
CA ALA A 214 4.53 -45.29 38.77
C ALA A 214 3.24 -44.53 39.20
N HIS A 215 2.09 -45.01 38.73
CA HIS A 215 0.73 -44.64 39.17
C HIS A 215 0.49 -45.24 40.59
N THR A 216 -0.15 -44.64 41.60
CA THR A 216 -1.53 -44.11 41.64
C THR A 216 -1.84 -43.19 42.85
N ILE A 217 -0.87 -42.80 43.70
CA ILE A 217 -1.08 -41.80 44.80
C ILE A 217 -0.31 -40.49 44.52
N ARG A 218 0.78 -40.60 43.77
CA ARG A 218 1.55 -39.44 43.29
C ARG A 218 0.79 -38.64 42.24
N GLU A 219 -0.18 -39.24 41.55
CA GLU A 219 -0.96 -38.57 40.52
C GLU A 219 -1.99 -37.60 41.08
N GLN A 220 -2.63 -37.90 42.22
CA GLN A 220 -3.55 -36.94 42.85
C GLN A 220 -2.79 -35.71 43.36
N ASN A 221 -1.61 -35.91 43.98
CA ASN A 221 -0.71 -34.82 44.37
C ASN A 221 -0.04 -34.12 43.18
N ALA A 222 0.18 -34.82 42.06
CA ALA A 222 0.69 -34.20 40.83
C ALA A 222 -0.40 -33.40 40.13
N VAL A 223 -1.67 -33.81 40.20
CA VAL A 223 -2.80 -33.05 39.70
C VAL A 223 -3.04 -31.83 40.59
N ASP A 224 -3.00 -31.94 41.91
CA ASP A 224 -3.08 -30.79 42.82
C ASP A 224 -1.89 -29.82 42.64
N ALA A 225 -0.66 -30.32 42.48
CA ALA A 225 0.51 -29.48 42.21
C ALA A 225 0.48 -28.83 40.81
N VAL A 226 -0.14 -29.49 39.82
CA VAL A 226 -0.36 -28.93 38.49
C VAL A 226 -1.49 -27.88 38.54
N VAL A 227 -2.54 -28.08 39.35
CA VAL A 227 -3.67 -27.16 39.55
C VAL A 227 -3.26 -25.92 40.37
N ASP A 228 -2.42 -26.08 41.40
CA ASP A 228 -1.82 -24.96 42.15
C ASP A 228 -0.96 -24.06 41.25
N GLY A 229 -0.38 -24.62 40.18
CA GLY A 229 0.32 -23.89 39.12
C GLY A 229 -0.57 -23.02 38.23
N PHE A 230 -1.91 -23.12 38.38
CA PHE A 230 -2.93 -22.29 37.74
C PHE A 230 -3.75 -21.46 38.75
N GLY A 231 -3.29 -21.34 40.00
CA GLY A 231 -3.98 -20.58 41.04
C GLY A 231 -4.25 -19.11 40.69
N LEU A 232 -5.24 -18.52 41.37
CA LEU A 232 -5.72 -17.14 41.18
C LEU A 232 -4.59 -16.09 41.11
N GLY A 233 -3.45 -16.31 41.79
CA GLY A 233 -2.28 -15.42 41.74
C GLY A 233 -1.56 -15.39 40.38
N LYS A 234 -1.47 -16.51 39.66
CA LYS A 234 -0.90 -16.55 38.30
C LYS A 234 -1.87 -15.95 37.28
N LEU A 235 -3.17 -16.18 37.47
CA LEU A 235 -4.22 -15.50 36.71
C LEU A 235 -4.19 -13.98 36.96
N GLN A 236 -4.00 -13.54 38.21
CA GLN A 236 -3.85 -12.13 38.57
C GLN A 236 -2.57 -11.52 37.98
N GLY A 237 -1.47 -12.28 37.91
CA GLY A 237 -0.24 -11.88 37.23
C GLY A 237 -0.42 -11.75 35.70
N ILE A 238 -1.09 -12.70 35.07
CA ILE A 238 -1.41 -12.65 33.62
C ILE A 238 -2.40 -11.51 33.33
N LEU A 239 -3.43 -11.34 34.16
CA LEU A 239 -4.42 -10.27 34.02
C LEU A 239 -3.80 -8.89 34.27
N GLY A 240 -2.91 -8.77 35.26
CA GLY A 240 -2.14 -7.55 35.51
C GLY A 240 -1.15 -7.24 34.38
N SER A 241 -0.50 -8.25 33.82
CA SER A 241 0.36 -8.11 32.63
C SER A 241 -0.45 -7.71 31.40
N ALA A 242 -1.61 -8.32 31.17
CA ALA A 242 -2.51 -7.99 30.06
C ALA A 242 -3.11 -6.59 30.22
N ALA A 243 -3.48 -6.18 31.44
CA ALA A 243 -3.92 -4.83 31.74
C ALA A 243 -2.81 -3.80 31.55
N GLY A 244 -1.56 -4.14 31.93
CA GLY A 244 -0.38 -3.32 31.65
C GLY A 244 -0.12 -3.15 30.16
N GLN A 245 -0.21 -4.24 29.38
CA GLN A 245 -0.09 -4.22 27.92
C GLN A 245 -1.21 -3.40 27.27
N ALA A 246 -2.45 -3.50 27.76
CA ALA A 246 -3.57 -2.70 27.28
C ALA A 246 -3.36 -1.21 27.56
N ALA A 247 -2.92 -0.84 28.77
CA ALA A 247 -2.63 0.54 29.13
C ALA A 247 -1.46 1.13 28.33
N GLU A 248 -0.42 0.34 28.05
CA GLU A 248 0.69 0.74 27.18
C GLU A 248 0.22 0.97 25.73
N MET A 249 -0.61 0.07 25.22
CA MET A 249 -1.24 0.19 23.90
C MET A 249 -2.12 1.44 23.80
N ASP A 250 -2.95 1.71 24.81
CA ASP A 250 -3.77 2.92 24.89
C ASP A 250 -2.90 4.18 24.91
N GLY A 251 -1.80 4.17 25.66
CA GLY A 251 -0.80 5.23 25.67
C GLY A 251 -0.18 5.48 24.30
N MET A 252 0.15 4.41 23.57
CA MET A 252 0.67 4.47 22.20
C MET A 252 -0.35 5.07 21.22
N TYR A 253 -1.60 4.62 21.26
CA TYR A 253 -2.69 5.17 20.44
C TYR A 253 -2.95 6.64 20.74
N ALA A 254 -3.00 7.03 22.01
CA ALA A 254 -3.15 8.42 22.42
C ALA A 254 -1.98 9.29 21.94
N GLY A 255 -0.76 8.73 21.93
CA GLY A 255 0.42 9.38 21.35
C GLY A 255 0.32 9.57 19.83
N MET A 256 -0.13 8.55 19.11
CA MET A 256 -0.33 8.61 17.66
C MET A 256 -1.42 9.62 17.29
N LEU A 257 -2.53 9.66 18.02
CA LEU A 257 -3.61 10.62 17.80
C LEU A 257 -3.13 12.07 17.96
N ARG A 258 -2.32 12.36 19.00
CA ARG A 258 -1.70 13.69 19.17
C ARG A 258 -0.78 14.06 18.01
N ARG A 259 -0.01 13.11 17.48
CA ARG A 259 0.86 13.34 16.31
C ARG A 259 0.04 13.61 15.05
N LEU A 260 -1.05 12.88 14.84
CA LEU A 260 -1.98 13.10 13.72
C LEU A 260 -2.63 14.48 13.81
N GLU A 261 -3.08 14.89 14.99
CA GLU A 261 -3.65 16.23 15.19
C GLU A 261 -2.62 17.34 14.89
N LYS A 262 -1.39 17.18 15.38
CA LYS A 262 -0.31 18.13 15.09
C LYS A 262 -0.07 18.24 13.58
N LEU A 263 0.02 17.10 12.88
CA LEU A 263 0.23 17.07 11.44
C LEU A 263 -0.94 17.71 10.68
N ALA A 264 -2.17 17.46 11.11
CA ALA A 264 -3.36 18.07 10.51
C ALA A 264 -3.32 19.60 10.58
N ARG A 265 -2.93 20.16 11.74
CA ARG A 265 -2.77 21.61 11.92
C ARG A 265 -1.66 22.18 11.05
N GLU A 266 -0.54 21.46 10.89
CA GLU A 266 0.56 21.87 10.01
C GLU A 266 0.15 21.87 8.53
N VAL A 267 -0.60 20.84 8.10
CA VAL A 267 -1.15 20.75 6.72
C VAL A 267 -2.16 21.86 6.46
N GLU A 268 -3.05 22.17 7.40
CA GLU A 268 -4.00 23.27 7.29
C GLU A 268 -3.28 24.61 7.11
N LYS A 269 -2.27 24.88 7.96
CA LYS A 269 -1.43 26.08 7.85
C LYS A 269 -0.71 26.15 6.49
N SER A 270 -0.16 25.02 6.03
CA SER A 270 0.52 24.93 4.73
C SER A 270 -0.45 25.21 3.56
N ASN A 271 -1.64 24.62 3.60
CA ASN A 271 -2.64 24.82 2.55
C ASN A 271 -3.08 26.30 2.45
N LEU A 272 -3.22 26.97 3.59
CA LEU A 272 -3.52 28.41 3.61
C LEU A 272 -2.41 29.27 2.99
N LEU A 273 -1.15 28.85 3.11
CA LEU A 273 -0.02 29.52 2.44
C LEU A 273 -0.03 29.28 0.92
N VAL A 274 -0.32 28.04 0.49
CA VAL A 274 -0.44 27.70 -0.94
C VAL A 274 -1.59 28.48 -1.57
N LEU A 275 -2.73 28.57 -0.91
CA LEU A 275 -3.88 29.35 -1.38
C LEU A 275 -3.54 30.84 -1.52
N LYS A 276 -2.84 31.43 -0.53
CA LYS A 276 -2.37 32.82 -0.61
C LYS A 276 -1.42 33.03 -1.79
N GLN A 277 -0.56 32.06 -2.08
CA GLN A 277 0.35 32.12 -3.22
C GLN A 277 -0.41 32.05 -4.56
N GLU A 278 -1.41 31.18 -4.67
CA GLU A 278 -2.23 31.07 -5.88
C GLU A 278 -3.05 32.34 -6.13
N ILE A 279 -3.68 32.90 -5.09
CA ILE A 279 -4.40 34.19 -5.20
C ILE A 279 -3.47 35.29 -5.68
N ARG A 280 -2.24 35.36 -5.14
CA ARG A 280 -1.25 36.36 -5.57
C ARG A 280 -0.87 36.18 -7.04
N LYS A 281 -0.70 34.94 -7.50
CA LYS A 281 -0.37 34.63 -8.89
C LYS A 281 -1.50 35.06 -9.83
N VAL A 282 -2.75 34.72 -9.50
CA VAL A 282 -3.94 35.12 -10.28
C VAL A 282 -4.09 36.65 -10.32
N LEU A 283 -3.83 37.35 -9.21
CA LEU A 283 -3.87 38.81 -9.17
C LEU A 283 -2.80 39.43 -10.09
N HIS A 284 -1.58 38.90 -10.10
CA HIS A 284 -0.53 39.36 -11.02
C HIS A 284 -0.90 39.11 -12.49
N GLU A 285 -1.50 37.96 -12.81
CA GLU A 285 -1.95 37.65 -14.17
C GLU A 285 -3.10 38.57 -14.64
N THR A 286 -4.01 38.98 -13.74
CA THR A 286 -5.13 39.87 -14.06
C THR A 286 -4.75 41.36 -14.10
N THR A 287 -3.69 41.77 -13.40
CA THR A 287 -3.22 43.17 -13.36
C THR A 287 -2.14 43.48 -14.42
N GLY A 288 -1.77 42.51 -15.25
CA GLY A 288 -0.81 42.66 -16.34
C GLY A 288 -1.30 43.48 -17.55
N VAL A 289 -1.78 44.71 -17.33
CA VAL A 289 -2.02 45.72 -18.38
C VAL A 289 -0.81 46.66 -18.45
N GLN A 290 -0.07 46.56 -19.56
CA GLN A 290 0.88 47.51 -20.17
C GLN A 290 1.48 48.64 -19.30
N TYR A 291 2.74 48.48 -18.89
CA TYR A 291 3.69 49.60 -18.93
C TYR A 291 4.38 49.58 -20.30
N ILE A 292 3.68 50.05 -21.34
CA ILE A 292 4.36 50.53 -22.55
C ILE A 292 4.92 51.91 -22.17
N SER A 293 6.23 51.96 -22.01
CA SER A 293 6.98 53.19 -21.85
C SER A 293 6.76 54.05 -23.10
N PHE A 294 6.03 55.16 -22.97
CA PHE A 294 6.08 56.22 -23.98
C PHE A 294 7.43 56.93 -23.81
N ALA A 295 8.24 56.83 -24.86
CA ALA A 295 9.40 57.69 -25.08
C ALA A 295 8.94 59.06 -25.60
#